data_AF-A7EQH6-F1
#
_entry.id   AF-A7EQH6-F1
#
_cell.length_a   1.000
_cell.length_b   1.000
_cell.length_c   1.000
_cell.angle_alpha   90.00
_cell.angle_beta   90.00
_cell.angle_gamma   90.00
#
_symmetry.space_group_name_H-M   'P 1'
#
loop_
_entity.id
_entity.type
_entity.pdbx_description
1 polymer ?
#
loop_
_entity_poly.entity_id
_entity_poly.type
_entity_poly.pdbx_seq_one_letter_code
_entity_poly.pdbx_strand_id
1 'polypeptide(L)'
;MVYQRVATFSISFIIQFQDAIFQRIIMEIQSKEARIILAIEAIQKSKNLTVEKAAKIYKVPRTTLRDRISDRIHRMETRVNNLNLIEKEEEVLIQYIIDIDERGFASKLNDIKDMANYILESRGAKRIGKIWAHRFVKCYTKLKMCFNCIYDFQRALYEDLKLIKEWFGLVSNI
;
A
#
# COMPACT_ATOMS: atom_id res chain seq x y z
N MET A 1 33.34 -42.38 -21.93
CA MET A 1 32.47 -41.24 -22.30
C MET A 1 30.97 -41.44 -22.03
N VAL A 2 30.52 -42.52 -21.37
CA VAL A 2 29.08 -42.73 -21.07
C VAL A 2 28.68 -42.16 -19.71
N TYR A 3 29.52 -42.32 -18.68
CA TYR A 3 29.20 -41.91 -17.29
C TYR A 3 28.97 -40.40 -17.09
N GLN A 4 29.69 -39.51 -17.81
CA GLN A 4 29.50 -38.06 -17.70
C GLN A 4 28.18 -37.55 -18.30
N ARG A 5 27.61 -38.24 -19.29
CA ARG A 5 26.29 -37.88 -19.87
C ARG A 5 25.14 -38.30 -18.96
N VAL A 6 25.25 -39.44 -18.27
CA VAL A 6 24.20 -39.91 -17.35
C VAL A 6 24.13 -39.01 -16.10
N ALA A 7 25.29 -38.61 -15.55
CA ALA A 7 25.36 -37.74 -14.38
C ALA A 7 24.84 -36.31 -14.64
N THR A 8 25.17 -35.72 -15.80
CA THR A 8 24.67 -34.39 -16.20
C THR A 8 23.17 -34.39 -16.50
N PHE A 9 22.64 -35.50 -17.03
CA PHE A 9 21.21 -35.67 -17.26
C PHE A 9 20.43 -35.78 -15.94
N SER A 10 20.94 -36.53 -14.96
CA SER A 10 20.32 -36.63 -13.62
C SER A 10 20.32 -35.31 -12.87
N ILE A 11 21.41 -34.54 -12.91
CA ILE A 11 21.48 -33.23 -12.21
C ILE A 11 20.54 -32.22 -12.89
N SER A 12 20.52 -32.15 -14.22
CA SER A 12 19.62 -31.23 -14.96
C SER A 12 18.14 -31.56 -14.72
N PHE A 13 17.79 -32.85 -14.63
CA PHE A 13 16.44 -33.31 -14.34
C PHE A 13 16.00 -32.95 -12.92
N ILE A 14 16.89 -33.12 -11.93
CA ILE A 14 16.63 -32.74 -10.53
C ILE A 14 16.41 -31.23 -10.42
N ILE A 15 17.23 -30.42 -11.12
CA ILE A 15 17.07 -28.95 -11.11
C ILE A 15 15.72 -28.55 -11.73
N GLN A 16 15.36 -29.08 -12.90
CA GLN A 16 14.05 -28.79 -13.51
C GLN A 16 12.87 -29.20 -12.62
N PHE A 17 12.99 -30.33 -11.92
CA PHE A 17 11.96 -30.80 -11.01
C PHE A 17 11.85 -29.90 -9.76
N GLN A 18 12.98 -29.51 -9.19
CA GLN A 18 13.05 -28.60 -8.04
C GLN A 18 12.49 -27.21 -8.41
N ASP A 19 12.83 -26.70 -9.60
CA ASP A 19 12.30 -25.45 -10.12
C ASP A 19 10.77 -25.52 -10.30
N ALA A 20 10.26 -26.63 -10.85
CA ALA A 20 8.81 -26.83 -10.98
C ALA A 20 8.08 -26.88 -9.62
N ILE A 21 8.69 -27.51 -8.61
CA ILE A 21 8.18 -27.54 -7.24
C ILE A 21 8.19 -26.14 -6.63
N PHE A 22 9.29 -25.41 -6.80
CA PHE A 22 9.44 -24.06 -6.27
C PHE A 22 8.42 -23.10 -6.89
N GLN A 23 8.24 -23.15 -8.21
CA GLN A 23 7.20 -22.37 -8.91
C GLN A 23 5.79 -22.72 -8.41
N ARG A 24 5.54 -24.00 -8.12
CA ARG A 24 4.26 -24.45 -7.55
C ARG A 24 4.03 -23.91 -6.14
N ILE A 25 5.05 -23.92 -5.28
CA ILE A 25 4.98 -23.39 -3.91
C ILE A 25 4.76 -21.88 -3.92
N ILE A 26 5.51 -21.14 -4.76
CA ILE A 26 5.32 -19.70 -4.94
C ILE A 26 3.88 -19.39 -5.33
N MET A 27 3.32 -20.17 -6.26
CA MET A 27 1.94 -19.95 -6.73
C MET A 27 0.87 -20.18 -5.65
N GLU A 28 1.14 -20.99 -4.62
CA GLU A 28 0.23 -21.17 -3.48
C GLU A 28 0.37 -20.07 -2.42
N ILE A 29 1.56 -19.48 -2.27
CA ILE A 29 1.84 -18.39 -1.32
C ILE A 29 1.31 -17.04 -1.85
N GLN A 30 1.13 -16.91 -3.17
CA GLN A 30 0.78 -15.64 -3.78
C GLN A 30 -0.62 -15.12 -3.46
N SER A 31 -0.71 -13.80 -3.30
CA SER A 31 -1.97 -13.08 -3.13
C SER A 31 -2.92 -13.35 -4.31
N LYS A 32 -4.22 -13.21 -4.06
CA LYS A 32 -5.24 -13.43 -5.11
C LYS A 32 -5.02 -12.51 -6.32
N GLU A 33 -4.64 -11.24 -6.09
CA GLU A 33 -4.35 -10.29 -7.17
C GLU A 33 -3.08 -10.65 -7.96
N ALA A 34 -2.02 -11.13 -7.29
CA ALA A 34 -0.82 -11.57 -7.99
C ALA A 34 -1.10 -12.72 -8.97
N ARG A 35 -1.95 -13.68 -8.57
CA ARG A 35 -2.40 -14.76 -9.46
C ARG A 35 -3.23 -14.27 -10.65
N ILE A 36 -4.00 -13.20 -10.47
CA ILE A 36 -4.77 -12.57 -11.55
C ILE A 36 -3.82 -11.89 -12.54
N ILE A 37 -2.83 -11.13 -12.07
CA ILE A 37 -1.83 -10.46 -12.91
C ILE A 37 -1.06 -11.48 -13.75
N LEU A 38 -0.55 -12.54 -13.12
CA LEU A 38 0.14 -13.63 -13.82
C LEU A 38 -0.74 -14.31 -14.87
N ALA A 39 -2.04 -14.51 -14.58
CA ALA A 39 -2.97 -15.10 -15.54
C ALA A 39 -3.20 -14.18 -16.76
N ILE A 40 -3.23 -12.86 -16.56
CA ILE A 40 -3.34 -11.87 -17.64
C ILE A 40 -2.07 -11.89 -18.50
N GLU A 41 -0.89 -11.84 -17.87
CA GLU A 41 0.40 -11.93 -18.56
C GLU A 41 0.53 -13.21 -19.39
N ALA A 42 0.08 -14.35 -18.84
CA ALA A 42 0.10 -15.63 -19.54
C ALA A 42 -0.80 -15.63 -20.79
N ILE A 43 -2.00 -15.02 -20.70
CA ILE A 43 -2.91 -14.86 -21.85
C ILE A 43 -2.30 -13.93 -22.89
N GLN A 44 -1.65 -12.84 -22.49
CA GLN A 44 -1.00 -11.90 -23.41
C GLN A 44 0.20 -12.53 -24.12
N LYS A 45 1.01 -13.30 -23.39
CA LYS A 45 2.23 -13.95 -23.92
C LYS A 45 1.92 -15.13 -24.84
N SER A 46 0.80 -15.81 -24.63
CA SER A 46 0.46 -17.02 -25.38
C SER A 46 -0.83 -16.86 -26.19
N LYS A 47 -0.69 -16.94 -27.51
CA LYS A 47 -1.80 -16.73 -28.45
C LYS A 47 -2.94 -17.76 -28.35
N ASN A 48 -2.71 -18.89 -27.66
CA ASN A 48 -3.62 -20.04 -27.58
C ASN A 48 -4.27 -20.26 -26.21
N LEU A 49 -3.92 -19.47 -25.17
CA LEU A 49 -4.53 -19.61 -23.86
C LEU A 49 -5.86 -18.85 -23.81
N THR A 50 -6.94 -19.59 -23.65
CA THR A 50 -8.26 -18.99 -23.38
C THR A 50 -8.35 -18.57 -21.91
N VAL A 51 -9.18 -17.56 -21.63
CA VAL A 51 -9.49 -17.09 -20.26
C VAL A 51 -9.89 -18.25 -19.34
N GLU A 52 -10.62 -19.23 -19.87
CA GLU A 52 -11.07 -20.39 -19.10
C GLU A 52 -9.93 -21.34 -18.72
N LYS A 53 -8.99 -21.58 -19.64
CA LYS A 53 -7.81 -22.41 -19.35
C LYS A 53 -6.89 -21.71 -18.34
N ALA A 54 -6.64 -20.42 -18.54
CA ALA A 54 -5.85 -19.61 -17.61
C ALA A 54 -6.48 -19.59 -16.21
N ALA A 55 -7.80 -19.38 -16.11
CA ALA A 55 -8.52 -19.41 -14.84
C ALA A 55 -8.32 -20.72 -14.06
N LYS A 56 -8.36 -21.87 -14.76
CA LYS A 56 -8.12 -23.19 -14.17
C LYS A 56 -6.66 -23.36 -13.70
N ILE A 57 -5.69 -22.96 -14.53
CA ILE A 57 -4.25 -23.09 -14.23
C ILE A 57 -3.88 -22.26 -12.99
N TYR A 58 -4.30 -20.99 -12.97
CA TYR A 58 -3.94 -20.04 -11.92
C TYR A 58 -4.92 -20.04 -10.72
N LYS A 59 -5.88 -20.98 -10.70
CA LYS A 59 -6.89 -21.13 -9.63
C LYS A 59 -7.61 -19.81 -9.30
N VAL A 60 -8.04 -19.06 -10.33
CA VAL A 60 -8.76 -17.78 -10.19
C VAL A 60 -10.15 -17.85 -10.84
N PRO A 61 -11.18 -17.19 -10.27
CA PRO A 61 -12.51 -17.21 -10.86
C PRO A 61 -12.52 -16.60 -12.27
N ARG A 62 -13.13 -17.32 -13.22
CA ARG A 62 -13.23 -16.89 -14.63
C ARG A 62 -13.83 -15.49 -14.78
N THR A 63 -14.85 -15.17 -14.00
CA THR A 63 -15.54 -13.88 -14.03
C THR A 63 -14.60 -12.74 -13.61
N THR A 64 -13.88 -12.91 -12.50
CA THR A 64 -12.89 -11.94 -12.03
C THR A 64 -11.76 -11.73 -13.05
N LEU A 65 -11.27 -12.81 -13.67
CA LEU A 65 -10.22 -12.70 -14.68
C LEU A 65 -10.72 -11.96 -15.94
N ARG A 66 -11.94 -12.24 -16.39
CA ARG A 66 -12.56 -11.53 -17.52
C ARG A 66 -12.77 -10.05 -17.23
N ASP A 67 -13.28 -9.73 -16.04
CA ASP A 67 -13.49 -8.36 -15.59
C ASP A 67 -12.16 -7.58 -15.60
N ARG A 68 -11.08 -8.19 -15.13
CA ARG A 68 -9.74 -7.61 -15.11
C ARG A 68 -9.14 -7.40 -16.50
N ILE A 69 -9.34 -8.34 -17.42
CA ILE A 69 -8.95 -8.19 -18.82
C ILE A 69 -9.73 -7.04 -19.50
N SER A 70 -10.95 -6.77 -19.04
CA SER A 70 -11.78 -5.66 -19.49
C SER A 70 -11.51 -4.36 -18.71
N ASP A 71 -10.29 -4.22 -18.17
CA ASP A 71 -9.80 -3.07 -17.39
C ASP A 71 -10.62 -2.72 -16.13
N ARG A 72 -11.38 -3.65 -15.54
CA ARG A 72 -11.93 -3.41 -14.19
C ARG A 72 -10.79 -3.45 -13.18
N ILE A 73 -10.51 -2.29 -12.61
CA ILE A 73 -9.50 -2.08 -11.57
C ILE A 73 -9.92 -2.77 -10.26
N HIS A 74 -8.97 -3.18 -9.42
CA HIS A 74 -9.29 -3.77 -8.12
C HIS A 74 -9.97 -2.72 -7.23
N ARG A 75 -11.00 -3.09 -6.48
CA ARG A 75 -11.73 -2.11 -5.64
C ARG A 75 -10.81 -1.39 -4.65
N MET A 76 -9.71 -2.02 -4.21
CA MET A 76 -8.73 -1.37 -3.33
C MET A 76 -7.84 -0.35 -4.06
N GLU A 77 -7.67 -0.50 -5.37
CA GLU A 77 -6.96 0.43 -6.25
C GLU A 77 -7.91 1.45 -6.88
N THR A 78 -9.22 1.16 -6.92
CA THR A 78 -10.24 2.06 -7.45
C THR A 78 -10.56 3.12 -6.41
N ARG A 79 -10.50 4.38 -6.84
CA ARG A 79 -10.92 5.55 -6.06
C ARG A 79 -12.33 5.31 -5.49
N VAL A 80 -12.53 5.58 -4.20
CA VAL A 80 -13.89 5.57 -3.63
C VAL A 80 -14.67 6.68 -4.32
N ASN A 81 -15.81 6.36 -4.95
CA ASN A 81 -16.65 7.27 -5.76
C ASN A 81 -17.12 8.58 -5.04
N ASN A 82 -16.73 8.81 -3.79
CA ASN A 82 -17.18 9.92 -2.95
C ASN A 82 -16.01 10.69 -2.30
N LEU A 83 -14.82 10.69 -2.90
CA LEU A 83 -13.76 11.59 -2.47
C LEU A 83 -14.09 12.99 -2.99
N ASN A 84 -14.62 13.83 -2.09
CA ASN A 84 -14.93 15.22 -2.38
C ASN A 84 -13.69 16.03 -2.82
N LEU A 85 -12.48 15.57 -2.49
CA LEU A 85 -11.22 16.21 -2.88
C LEU A 85 -10.74 15.70 -4.25
N ILE A 86 -10.20 16.60 -5.07
CA ILE A 86 -9.51 16.31 -6.34
C ILE A 86 -8.11 15.75 -6.02
N GLU A 87 -7.53 14.94 -6.91
CA GLU A 87 -6.20 14.32 -6.74
C GLU A 87 -5.13 15.31 -6.26
N LYS A 88 -5.01 16.48 -6.91
CA LYS A 88 -4.06 17.54 -6.50
C LYS A 88 -4.29 18.06 -5.08
N GLU A 89 -5.55 18.13 -4.65
CA GLU A 89 -5.91 18.59 -3.31
C GLU A 89 -5.61 17.52 -2.26
N GLU A 90 -5.81 16.26 -2.61
CA GLU A 90 -5.41 15.12 -1.77
C GLU A 90 -3.90 15.08 -1.61
N GLU A 91 -3.13 15.29 -2.69
CA GLU A 91 -1.66 15.38 -2.62
C GLU A 91 -1.19 16.49 -1.68
N VAL A 92 -1.78 17.69 -1.79
CA VAL A 92 -1.47 18.82 -0.89
C VAL A 92 -1.81 18.47 0.55
N LEU A 93 -2.97 17.83 0.80
CA LEU A 93 -3.38 17.43 2.14
C LEU A 93 -2.47 16.33 2.72
N ILE A 94 -2.05 15.38 1.90
CA ILE A 94 -1.10 14.32 2.30
C ILE A 94 0.25 14.95 2.66
N GLN A 95 0.77 15.85 1.83
CA GLN A 95 2.03 16.52 2.07
C GLN A 95 1.99 17.36 3.36
N TYR A 96 0.86 18.03 3.61
CA TYR A 96 0.62 18.76 4.85
C TYR A 96 0.68 17.85 6.09
N ILE A 97 0.07 16.66 6.03
CA ILE A 97 0.11 15.70 7.14
C ILE A 97 1.54 15.20 7.40
N ILE A 98 2.30 14.93 6.33
CA ILE A 98 3.69 14.47 6.43
C ILE A 98 4.57 15.57 7.04
N ASP A 99 4.44 16.82 6.60
CA ASP A 99 5.21 17.95 7.14
C ASP A 99 4.91 18.19 8.63
N ILE A 100 3.67 17.99 9.07
CA ILE A 100 3.30 18.06 10.49
C ILE A 100 3.97 16.94 11.30
N ASP A 101 3.97 15.71 10.78
CA ASP A 101 4.58 14.55 11.41
C ASP A 101 6.11 14.68 11.49
N GLU A 102 6.75 15.17 10.42
CA GLU A 102 8.19 15.44 10.36
C GLU A 102 8.63 16.51 11.37
N ARG A 103 7.77 17.48 11.68
CA ARG A 103 8.00 18.47 12.74
C ARG A 103 7.79 17.93 14.15
N GLY A 104 7.39 16.66 14.28
CA GLY A 104 7.15 16.00 15.56
C GLY A 104 5.78 16.29 16.18
N PHE A 105 4.85 16.87 15.42
CA PHE A 105 3.48 17.09 15.89
C PHE A 105 2.58 15.91 15.51
N ALA A 106 1.81 15.41 16.48
CA ALA A 106 0.82 14.39 16.21
C ALA A 106 -0.35 14.99 15.40
N SER A 107 -0.54 14.52 14.17
CA SER A 107 -1.67 14.93 13.33
C SER A 107 -2.99 14.46 13.94
N LYS A 108 -3.91 15.39 14.25
CA LYS A 108 -5.26 15.03 14.73
C LYS A 108 -6.21 14.90 13.55
N LEU A 109 -7.14 13.95 13.64
CA LEU A 109 -8.18 13.76 12.62
C LEU A 109 -9.08 14.99 12.42
N ASN A 110 -9.25 15.81 13.48
CA ASN A 110 -10.01 17.05 13.39
C ASN A 110 -9.30 18.10 12.53
N ASP A 111 -7.99 18.29 12.74
CA ASP A 111 -7.18 19.27 12.01
C ASP A 111 -7.17 18.95 10.51
N ILE A 112 -7.10 17.66 10.16
CA ILE A 112 -7.16 17.20 8.76
C ILE A 112 -8.52 17.45 8.14
N LYS A 113 -9.59 17.20 8.90
CA LYS A 113 -10.95 17.48 8.45
C LYS A 113 -11.14 18.98 8.22
N ASP A 114 -10.56 19.82 9.08
CA ASP A 114 -10.68 21.28 8.98
C ASP A 114 -9.86 21.82 7.80
N MET A 115 -8.65 21.30 7.58
CA MET A 115 -7.85 21.61 6.39
C MET A 115 -8.54 21.15 5.09
N ALA A 116 -9.14 19.95 5.08
CA ALA A 116 -9.90 19.48 3.93
C ALA A 116 -11.16 20.34 3.67
N ASN A 117 -11.84 20.80 4.74
CA ASN A 117 -12.96 21.73 4.61
C ASN A 117 -12.51 23.09 4.10
N TYR A 118 -11.35 23.59 4.52
CA TYR A 118 -10.77 24.83 4.00
C TYR A 118 -10.55 24.76 2.48
N ILE A 119 -10.01 23.65 1.98
CA ILE A 119 -9.84 23.39 0.54
C ILE A 119 -11.19 23.25 -0.20
N LEU A 120 -12.24 22.77 0.48
CA LEU A 120 -13.59 22.70 -0.11
C LEU A 120 -14.27 24.06 -0.14
N GLU A 121 -14.08 24.87 0.89
CA GLU A 121 -14.66 26.20 0.99
C GLU A 121 -14.07 27.16 -0.05
N SER A 122 -12.77 27.05 -0.34
CA SER A 122 -12.11 27.86 -1.36
C SER A 122 -12.68 27.66 -2.78
N ARG A 123 -13.33 26.52 -3.04
CA ARG A 123 -14.03 26.22 -4.32
C ARG A 123 -15.56 26.28 -4.21
N GLY A 124 -16.10 26.68 -3.07
CA GLY A 124 -17.56 26.70 -2.83
C GLY A 124 -18.22 25.32 -2.80
N ALA A 125 -17.47 24.26 -2.47
CA ALA A 125 -17.99 22.90 -2.37
C ALA A 125 -18.56 22.59 -0.97
N LYS A 126 -19.37 21.53 -0.89
CA LYS A 126 -19.99 21.10 0.37
C LYS A 126 -18.95 20.54 1.34
N ARG A 127 -19.10 20.91 2.62
CA ARG A 127 -18.30 20.37 3.73
C ARG A 127 -18.34 18.84 3.80
N ILE A 128 -17.23 18.29 4.26
CA ILE A 128 -17.01 16.87 4.46
C ILE A 128 -17.75 16.36 5.71
N GLY A 129 -18.18 15.08 5.68
CA GLY A 129 -18.81 14.41 6.82
C GLY A 129 -17.83 13.98 7.93
N LYS A 130 -18.35 13.77 9.14
CA LYS A 130 -17.56 13.47 10.36
C LYS A 130 -16.59 12.28 10.23
N ILE A 131 -16.97 11.23 9.51
CA ILE A 131 -16.21 9.96 9.41
C ILE A 131 -15.13 10.02 8.30
N TRP A 132 -15.15 11.07 7.48
CA TRP A 132 -14.31 11.14 6.29
C TRP A 132 -12.82 11.13 6.61
N ALA A 133 -12.35 11.90 7.59
CA ALA A 133 -10.92 11.95 7.95
C ALA A 133 -10.40 10.57 8.38
N HIS A 134 -11.19 9.82 9.16
CA HIS A 134 -10.85 8.44 9.53
C HIS A 134 -10.74 7.52 8.31
N ARG A 135 -11.67 7.64 7.34
CA ARG A 135 -11.62 6.85 6.11
C ARG A 135 -10.44 7.24 5.23
N PHE A 136 -10.18 8.55 5.11
CA PHE A 136 -9.06 9.09 4.35
C PHE A 136 -7.73 8.52 4.85
N VAL A 137 -7.45 8.64 6.14
CA VAL A 137 -6.23 8.09 6.76
C VAL A 137 -6.13 6.57 6.56
N LYS A 138 -7.24 5.84 6.69
CA LYS A 138 -7.27 4.38 6.48
C LYS A 138 -6.97 3.98 5.03
N CYS A 139 -7.29 4.83 4.05
CA CYS A 139 -7.05 4.57 2.64
C CYS A 139 -5.57 4.72 2.25
N TYR A 140 -4.81 5.62 2.88
CA TYR A 140 -3.40 5.84 2.55
C TYR A 140 -2.50 5.14 3.57
N THR A 141 -1.89 4.03 3.17
CA THR A 141 -0.96 3.27 4.02
C THR A 141 0.23 4.10 4.51
N LYS A 142 0.69 5.08 3.71
CA LYS A 142 1.74 6.03 4.07
C LYS A 142 1.37 6.87 5.30
N LEU A 143 0.11 7.29 5.40
CA LEU A 143 -0.38 8.11 6.51
C LEU A 143 -0.56 7.29 7.80
N LYS A 144 -0.67 5.95 7.72
CA LYS A 144 -0.86 5.09 8.89
C LYS A 144 0.29 5.22 9.90
N MET A 145 1.50 5.54 9.45
CA MET A 145 2.65 5.75 10.32
C MET A 145 2.49 7.02 11.17
N CYS A 146 2.05 8.12 10.57
CA CYS A 146 1.92 9.43 11.22
C CYS A 146 0.94 9.45 12.42
N PHE A 147 -0.05 8.55 12.45
CA PHE A 147 -1.00 8.44 13.58
C PHE A 147 -0.62 7.39 14.61
N ASN A 148 0.26 6.45 14.25
CA ASN A 148 0.74 5.42 15.16
C ASN A 148 1.95 5.90 15.98
N CYS A 149 2.56 7.03 15.59
CA CYS A 149 3.56 7.75 16.38
C CYS A 149 2.90 8.48 17.56
N ILE A 150 2.29 7.72 18.48
CA ILE A 150 2.04 8.25 19.83
C ILE A 150 3.42 8.44 20.45
N TYR A 151 3.77 9.71 20.71
CA TYR A 151 4.99 10.04 21.43
C TYR A 151 5.09 9.17 22.68
N ASP A 152 6.19 8.44 22.82
CA ASP A 152 6.35 7.47 23.90
C ASP A 152 6.34 8.22 25.23
N PHE A 153 5.22 8.19 25.93
CA PHE A 153 5.03 8.88 27.20
C PHE A 153 6.10 8.46 28.22
N GLN A 154 6.66 7.25 28.08
CA GLN A 154 7.77 6.81 28.88
C GLN A 154 9.02 7.66 28.64
N ARG A 155 9.33 8.01 27.38
CA ARG A 155 10.43 8.93 27.05
C ARG A 155 10.22 10.30 27.69
N ALA A 156 8.98 10.82 27.67
CA ALA A 156 8.61 12.08 28.33
C ALA A 156 8.87 12.06 29.85
N LEU A 157 8.65 10.92 30.50
CA LEU A 157 8.85 10.75 31.94
C LEU A 157 10.34 10.60 32.33
N TYR A 158 11.17 10.07 31.43
CA TYR A 158 12.61 9.91 31.64
C TYR A 158 13.44 11.10 31.16
N GLU A 159 12.82 12.06 30.48
CA GLU A 159 13.45 13.36 30.22
C GLU A 159 13.55 14.15 31.53
N ASP A 160 14.79 14.40 31.98
CA ASP A 160 15.04 15.13 33.22
C ASP A 160 14.56 16.58 33.07
N LEU A 161 13.48 16.91 33.78
CA LEU A 161 12.87 18.24 33.80
C LEU A 161 13.89 19.33 34.16
N LYS A 162 14.95 19.01 34.90
CA LYS A 162 16.01 19.96 35.25
C LYS A 162 16.88 20.30 34.04
N LEU A 163 17.29 19.29 33.27
CA LEU A 163 18.05 19.45 32.02
C LEU A 163 17.26 20.23 30.97
N ILE A 164 15.96 19.97 30.85
CA ILE A 164 15.08 20.72 29.95
C ILE A 164 15.00 22.19 30.37
N LYS A 165 14.76 22.47 31.66
CA LYS A 165 14.68 23.85 32.18
C LYS A 165 15.99 24.62 32.02
N GLU A 166 17.13 23.98 32.30
CA GLU A 166 18.45 24.59 32.07
C GLU A 166 18.66 24.93 30.59
N TRP A 167 18.32 24.04 29.67
CA TRP A 167 18.43 24.30 28.24
C TRP A 167 17.57 25.49 27.78
N PHE A 168 16.31 25.57 28.21
CA PHE A 168 15.44 26.72 27.91
C PHE A 168 15.97 28.02 28.54
N GLY A 169 16.56 27.97 29.74
CA GLY A 169 17.20 29.12 30.37
C GLY A 169 18.43 29.61 29.60
N LEU A 170 19.20 28.71 28.99
CA LEU A 170 20.32 29.06 28.11
C LEU A 170 19.85 29.71 26.80
N VAL A 171 18.80 29.17 26.17
CA VAL A 171 18.24 29.72 24.91
C VAL A 171 17.56 31.07 25.10
N SER A 172 16.94 31.31 26.27
CA SER A 172 16.26 32.58 26.58
C SER A 172 17.20 33.74 26.92
N ASN A 173 18.50 33.49 27.12
CA ASN A 173 19.51 34.52 27.43
C ASN A 173 20.31 34.98 26.19
N ILE A 174 19.88 34.57 24.99
CA ILE A 174 20.29 35.13 23.69
C ILE A 174 19.33 36.26 23.31
#